data_AF-A0A4Y9AB49-F1
#
_entry.id   AF-A0A4Y9AB49-F1
#
_cell.length_a   1.000
_cell.length_b   1.000
_cell.length_c   1.000
_cell.angle_alpha   90.00
_cell.angle_beta   90.00
_cell.angle_gamma   90.00
#
_symmetry.space_group_name_H-M   'P 1'
#
loop_
_entity.id
_entity.type
_entity.pdbx_description
1 polymer ?
#
loop_
_entity_poly.entity_id
_entity_poly.type
_entity_poly.pdbx_seq_one_letter_code
_entity_poly.pdbx_strand_id
1 'polypeptide(L)'
;MDLNILISSIIAATAALVAIIGGFLVSRVISLSSERSTIERRLREINNDISVKEEMYERSNAALLEEDANDFITEHHEDLILTDKSIEQLINESDYNGFTKAKLDPFIKQFNSVKDEVITIIQKHEGSTIPGDFDDIITGKSDLSNPDKKSWYELIYDVVYKNLPEEKPANRFGIPHFTPPSFDFPAIKPAGEYQRYRDMVKECDQLADDLRALRAQKKEQQKILDDYGTPHGMWGGLGVLIYACVVGIAYPSTLLPYPADYYDDVETKWFLLILFFSELIVLFVYLAFSLYRLTSNQK
;
A
#
# COMPACT_ATOMS: atom_id res chain seq x y z
N MET A 1 67.04 -26.01 18.06
CA MET A 1 65.63 -26.03 18.52
C MET A 1 64.98 -27.16 17.77
N ASP A 2 64.30 -28.08 18.45
CA ASP A 2 63.62 -29.20 17.78
C ASP A 2 62.54 -28.62 16.86
N LEU A 3 62.68 -28.86 15.56
CA LEU A 3 61.79 -28.30 14.55
C LEU A 3 60.36 -28.84 14.70
N ASN A 4 60.21 -30.04 15.27
CA ASN A 4 58.91 -30.59 15.62
C ASN A 4 58.20 -29.74 16.69
N ILE A 5 58.95 -29.23 17.68
CA ILE A 5 58.40 -28.35 18.73
C ILE A 5 58.00 -27.00 18.12
N LEU A 6 58.81 -26.46 17.20
CA LEU A 6 58.48 -25.21 16.50
C LEU A 6 57.20 -25.35 15.66
N ILE A 7 57.13 -26.38 14.81
CA ILE A 7 55.97 -26.66 13.95
C ILE A 7 54.71 -26.86 14.81
N SER A 8 54.79 -27.69 15.85
CA SER A 8 53.65 -27.93 16.76
C SER A 8 53.22 -26.66 17.49
N SER A 9 54.16 -25.79 17.87
CA SER A 9 53.86 -24.51 18.54
C SER A 9 53.18 -23.51 17.59
N ILE A 10 53.63 -23.44 16.34
CA ILE A 10 53.00 -22.63 15.29
C ILE A 10 51.56 -23.10 15.07
N ILE A 11 51.36 -24.40 14.84
CA ILE A 11 50.03 -24.99 14.63
C ILE A 11 49.11 -24.67 15.81
N ALA A 12 49.58 -24.86 17.05
CA ALA A 12 48.78 -24.61 18.24
C ALA A 12 48.41 -23.12 18.39
N ALA A 13 49.36 -22.21 18.14
CA ALA A 13 49.12 -20.78 18.22
C ALA A 13 48.15 -20.28 17.13
N THR A 14 48.33 -20.71 15.88
CA THR A 14 47.43 -20.38 14.77
C THR A 14 46.03 -20.95 15.03
N ALA A 15 45.91 -22.19 15.48
CA ALA A 15 44.62 -22.81 15.80
C ALA A 15 43.86 -22.04 16.88
N ALA A 16 44.54 -21.61 17.95
CA ALA A 16 43.94 -20.79 18.99
C ALA A 16 43.44 -19.43 18.46
N LEU A 17 44.25 -18.77 17.64
CA LEU A 17 43.92 -17.48 17.03
C LEU A 17 42.75 -17.58 16.04
N VAL A 18 42.75 -18.60 15.18
CA VAL A 18 41.67 -18.89 14.24
C VAL A 18 40.38 -19.21 14.99
N ALA A 19 40.43 -19.98 16.08
CA ALA A 19 39.25 -20.31 16.87
C ALA A 19 38.59 -19.06 17.48
N ILE A 20 39.38 -18.14 18.04
CA ILE A 20 38.88 -16.89 18.62
C ILE A 20 38.19 -16.03 17.55
N ILE A 21 38.84 -15.83 16.40
CA ILE A 21 38.36 -14.94 15.35
C ILE A 21 37.21 -15.57 14.58
N GLY A 22 37.27 -16.88 14.33
CA GLY A 22 36.19 -17.64 13.72
C GLY A 22 34.93 -17.59 14.57
N GLY A 23 35.05 -17.79 15.90
CA GLY A 23 33.94 -17.65 16.82
C GLY A 23 33.32 -16.26 16.79
N PHE A 24 34.15 -15.21 16.78
CA PHE A 24 33.67 -13.83 16.66
C PHE A 24 32.94 -13.56 15.33
N LEU A 25 33.52 -13.98 14.20
CA LEU A 25 32.92 -13.80 12.87
C LEU A 25 31.56 -14.50 12.77
N VAL A 26 31.49 -15.77 13.20
CA VAL A 26 30.24 -16.55 13.19
C VAL A 26 29.18 -15.90 14.07
N SER A 27 29.54 -15.46 15.28
CA SER A 27 28.62 -14.74 16.16
C SER A 27 28.06 -13.48 15.49
N ARG A 28 28.92 -12.70 14.81
CA ARG A 28 28.49 -11.49 14.09
C ARG A 28 27.59 -11.82 12.91
N VAL A 29 27.87 -12.89 12.16
CA VAL A 29 27.03 -13.37 11.05
C VAL A 29 25.62 -13.70 11.56
N ILE A 30 25.54 -14.44 12.66
CA ILE A 30 24.27 -14.86 13.25
C ILE A 30 23.48 -13.62 13.74
N SER A 31 24.15 -12.68 14.43
CA SER A 31 23.52 -11.42 14.87
C SER A 31 22.95 -10.64 13.68
N LEU A 32 23.75 -10.45 12.63
CA LEU A 32 23.34 -9.72 11.44
C LEU A 32 22.16 -10.40 10.73
N SER A 33 22.20 -11.72 10.63
CA SER A 33 21.11 -12.52 10.06
C SER A 33 19.82 -12.40 10.89
N SER A 34 19.95 -12.34 12.21
CA SER A 34 18.81 -12.18 13.12
C SER A 34 18.20 -10.78 13.04
N GLU A 35 19.04 -9.74 13.01
CA GLU A 35 18.63 -8.35 12.78
C GLU A 35 17.88 -8.22 11.45
N ARG A 36 18.46 -8.76 10.37
CA ARG A 36 17.84 -8.80 9.05
C ARG A 36 16.47 -9.48 9.06
N SER A 37 16.38 -10.68 9.65
CA SER A 37 15.11 -11.41 9.76
C SER A 37 14.04 -10.62 10.52
N THR A 38 14.46 -9.87 11.55
CA THR A 38 13.56 -9.00 12.31
C THR A 38 13.02 -7.85 11.46
N ILE A 39 13.88 -7.21 10.65
CA ILE A 39 13.48 -6.14 9.72
C ILE A 39 12.54 -6.70 8.64
N GLU A 40 12.88 -7.84 8.04
CA GLU A 40 12.04 -8.51 7.04
C GLU A 40 10.65 -8.85 7.59
N ARG A 41 10.58 -9.33 8.84
CA ARG A 41 9.29 -9.56 9.51
C ARG A 41 8.48 -8.28 9.67
N ARG A 42 9.11 -7.19 10.16
CA ARG A 42 8.44 -5.88 10.30
C ARG A 42 7.95 -5.34 8.96
N LEU A 43 8.73 -5.50 7.89
CA LEU A 43 8.30 -5.12 6.55
C LEU A 43 7.07 -5.91 6.08
N ARG A 44 7.00 -7.21 6.38
CA ARG A 44 5.80 -8.01 6.09
C ARG A 44 4.58 -7.53 6.88
N GLU A 45 4.75 -7.23 8.17
CA GLU A 45 3.69 -6.66 9.02
C GLU A 45 3.18 -5.33 8.44
N ILE A 46 4.07 -4.39 8.14
CA ILE A 46 3.71 -3.09 7.53
C ILE A 46 3.01 -3.28 6.18
N ASN A 47 3.47 -4.22 5.34
CA ASN A 47 2.83 -4.48 4.06
C ASN A 47 1.40 -5.02 4.22
N ASN A 48 1.17 -5.90 5.19
CA ASN A 48 -0.18 -6.38 5.49
C ASN A 48 -1.07 -5.24 5.99
N ASP A 49 -0.55 -4.40 6.89
CA ASP A 49 -1.31 -3.26 7.42
C ASP A 49 -1.66 -2.25 6.32
N ILE A 50 -0.73 -1.98 5.40
CA ILE A 50 -1.00 -1.16 4.20
C ILE A 50 -2.12 -1.79 3.37
N SER A 51 -2.04 -3.09 3.08
CA SER A 51 -3.05 -3.78 2.27
C SER A 51 -4.44 -3.71 2.89
N VAL A 52 -4.54 -3.92 4.21
CA VAL A 52 -5.82 -3.86 4.94
C VAL A 52 -6.36 -2.43 4.95
N LYS A 53 -5.52 -1.44 5.24
CA LYS A 53 -5.96 -0.03 5.25
C LYS A 53 -6.28 0.51 3.87
N GLU A 54 -5.61 0.03 2.81
CA GLU A 54 -5.97 0.36 1.42
C GLU A 54 -7.36 -0.17 1.10
N GLU A 55 -7.68 -1.42 1.45
CA GLU A 55 -9.03 -1.97 1.25
C GLU A 55 -10.09 -1.19 2.02
N MET A 56 -9.81 -0.82 3.28
CA MET A 56 -10.71 0.01 4.08
C MET A 56 -10.90 1.40 3.47
N TYR A 57 -9.81 2.04 3.03
CA TYR A 57 -9.86 3.35 2.39
C TYR A 57 -10.68 3.31 1.10
N GLU A 58 -10.44 2.34 0.22
CA GLU A 58 -11.18 2.22 -1.03
C GLU A 58 -12.68 1.99 -0.79
N ARG A 59 -13.03 1.16 0.20
CA ARG A 59 -14.43 0.94 0.57
C ARG A 59 -15.10 2.21 1.09
N SER A 60 -14.48 2.91 2.05
CA SER A 60 -15.04 4.13 2.64
C SER A 60 -15.11 5.26 1.62
N ASN A 61 -14.09 5.39 0.77
CA ASN A 61 -14.06 6.38 -0.31
C ASN A 61 -15.11 6.08 -1.39
N ALA A 62 -15.35 4.81 -1.73
CA ALA A 62 -16.41 4.44 -2.67
C ALA A 62 -17.82 4.76 -2.11
N ALA A 63 -18.05 4.48 -0.82
CA ALA A 63 -19.32 4.81 -0.17
C ALA A 63 -19.57 6.32 -0.09
N LEU A 64 -18.53 7.09 0.24
CA LEU A 64 -18.58 8.55 0.29
C LEU A 64 -18.86 9.13 -1.11
N LEU A 65 -18.19 8.59 -2.13
CA LEU A 65 -18.39 9.01 -3.52
C LEU A 65 -19.81 8.69 -4.03
N GLU A 66 -20.39 7.58 -3.61
CA GLU A 66 -21.78 7.25 -3.93
C GLU A 66 -22.77 8.21 -3.25
N GLU A 67 -22.57 8.55 -1.97
CA GLU A 67 -23.40 9.51 -1.24
C GLU A 67 -23.32 10.90 -1.88
N ASP A 68 -22.10 11.37 -2.14
CA ASP A 68 -21.84 12.64 -2.85
C ASP A 68 -22.50 12.66 -4.25
N ALA A 69 -22.47 11.55 -4.98
CA ALA A 69 -23.08 11.46 -6.32
C ALA A 69 -24.61 11.47 -6.25
N ASN A 70 -25.20 10.78 -5.27
CA ASN A 70 -26.64 10.81 -5.03
C ASN A 70 -27.10 12.22 -4.67
N ASP A 71 -26.33 12.94 -3.84
CA ASP A 71 -26.64 14.31 -3.44
C ASP A 71 -26.59 15.26 -4.63
N PHE A 72 -25.52 15.19 -5.44
CA PHE A 72 -25.40 15.96 -6.67
C PHE A 72 -26.58 15.73 -7.62
N ILE A 73 -26.97 14.46 -7.82
CA ILE A 73 -28.11 14.11 -8.67
C ILE A 73 -29.40 14.67 -8.07
N THR A 74 -29.61 14.52 -6.77
CA THR A 74 -30.84 15.01 -6.11
C THR A 74 -30.94 16.54 -6.17
N GLU A 75 -29.83 17.26 -6.06
CA GLU A 75 -29.81 18.72 -6.12
C GLU A 75 -29.98 19.25 -7.56
N HIS A 76 -29.46 18.55 -8.56
CA HIS A 76 -29.45 19.01 -9.96
C HIS A 76 -30.34 18.19 -10.91
N HIS A 77 -31.20 17.29 -10.41
CA HIS A 77 -32.01 16.39 -11.25
C HIS A 77 -32.89 17.15 -12.26
N GLU A 78 -33.52 18.26 -11.85
CA GLU A 78 -34.34 19.08 -12.76
C GLU A 78 -33.51 19.65 -13.91
N ASP A 79 -32.33 20.20 -13.60
CA ASP A 79 -31.40 20.74 -14.59
C ASP A 79 -30.83 19.65 -15.50
N LEU A 80 -30.61 18.44 -14.98
CA LEU A 80 -30.13 17.28 -15.75
C LEU A 80 -31.20 16.70 -16.70
N ILE A 81 -32.48 16.91 -16.40
CA ILE A 81 -33.61 16.38 -17.18
C ILE A 81 -34.14 17.43 -18.17
N LEU A 82 -34.31 18.67 -17.71
CA LEU A 82 -35.01 19.74 -18.45
C LEU A 82 -34.06 20.68 -19.19
N THR A 83 -32.81 20.81 -18.74
CA THR A 83 -31.85 21.78 -19.27
C THR A 83 -30.70 21.06 -19.97
N ASP A 84 -30.23 21.58 -21.11
CA ASP A 84 -29.04 21.06 -21.81
C ASP A 84 -27.72 21.56 -21.16
N LYS A 85 -27.76 21.80 -19.84
CA LYS A 85 -26.59 22.29 -19.09
C LYS A 85 -25.54 21.18 -19.05
N SER A 86 -24.29 21.56 -19.32
CA SER A 86 -23.18 20.60 -19.22
C SER A 86 -22.89 20.27 -17.75
N ILE A 87 -22.51 19.02 -17.47
CA ILE A 87 -22.10 18.56 -16.13
C ILE A 87 -21.01 19.46 -15.53
N GLU A 88 -20.13 20.01 -16.37
CA GLU A 88 -19.04 20.92 -15.96
C GLU A 88 -19.57 22.26 -15.42
N GLN A 89 -20.68 22.76 -15.96
CA GLN A 89 -21.33 23.97 -15.45
C GLN A 89 -22.00 23.71 -14.10
N LEU A 90 -22.68 22.57 -13.95
CA LEU A 90 -23.34 22.17 -12.70
C LEU A 90 -22.34 21.91 -11.57
N ILE A 91 -21.17 21.34 -11.87
CA ILE A 91 -20.08 21.17 -10.88
C ILE A 91 -19.51 22.53 -10.42
N ASN A 92 -19.41 23.52 -11.32
CA ASN A 92 -18.88 24.85 -10.97
C ASN A 92 -19.91 25.74 -10.23
N GLU A 93 -21.20 25.49 -10.43
CA GLU A 93 -22.31 26.19 -9.76
C GLU A 93 -22.60 25.65 -8.35
N SER A 94 -22.06 24.48 -8.00
CA SER A 94 -22.30 23.82 -6.72
C SER A 94 -21.10 23.91 -5.77
N ASP A 95 -21.36 23.86 -4.46
CA ASP A 95 -20.33 23.93 -3.41
C ASP A 95 -19.50 22.62 -3.29
N TYR A 96 -19.69 21.65 -4.19
CA TYR A 96 -18.99 20.35 -4.19
C TYR A 96 -17.56 20.47 -4.72
N ASN A 97 -16.66 21.01 -3.89
CA ASN A 97 -15.24 21.18 -4.18
C ASN A 97 -14.42 19.88 -4.35
N GLY A 98 -15.04 18.69 -4.24
CA GLY A 98 -14.37 17.38 -4.27
C GLY A 98 -14.45 16.59 -5.58
N PHE A 99 -15.33 16.99 -6.51
CA PHE A 99 -15.58 16.21 -7.73
C PHE A 99 -14.69 16.58 -8.90
N THR A 100 -14.24 15.54 -9.61
CA THR A 100 -13.74 15.66 -10.98
C THR A 100 -14.75 14.99 -11.89
N LYS A 101 -14.99 15.55 -13.09
CA LYS A 101 -15.90 14.98 -14.11
C LYS A 101 -15.74 13.45 -14.28
N ALA A 102 -14.50 12.95 -14.25
CA ALA A 102 -14.18 11.54 -14.38
C ALA A 102 -14.77 10.63 -13.28
N LYS A 103 -14.92 11.15 -12.05
CA LYS A 103 -15.51 10.41 -10.92
C LYS A 103 -17.04 10.34 -11.00
N LEU A 104 -17.67 11.36 -11.56
CA LEU A 104 -19.13 11.51 -11.62
C LEU A 104 -19.74 10.89 -12.89
N ASP A 105 -18.98 10.84 -13.99
CA ASP A 105 -19.40 10.25 -15.28
C ASP A 105 -20.10 8.87 -15.19
N PRO A 106 -19.61 7.88 -14.41
CA PRO A 106 -20.32 6.59 -14.29
C PRO A 106 -21.70 6.73 -13.64
N PHE A 107 -21.85 7.62 -12.65
CA PHE A 107 -23.13 7.87 -11.98
C PHE A 107 -24.10 8.62 -12.89
N ILE A 108 -23.62 9.59 -13.68
CA ILE A 108 -24.46 10.29 -14.66
C ILE A 108 -24.91 9.35 -15.79
N LYS A 109 -24.06 8.43 -16.24
CA LYS A 109 -24.45 7.39 -17.21
C LYS A 109 -25.53 6.47 -16.64
N GLN A 110 -25.40 6.05 -15.38
CA GLN A 110 -26.44 5.28 -14.71
C GLN A 110 -27.74 6.09 -14.59
N PHE A 111 -27.67 7.35 -14.17
CA PHE A 111 -28.83 8.24 -14.08
C PHE A 111 -29.55 8.40 -15.43
N ASN A 112 -28.81 8.60 -16.53
CA ASN A 112 -29.40 8.67 -17.86
C ASN A 112 -30.05 7.33 -18.29
N SER A 113 -29.45 6.19 -17.94
CA SER A 113 -30.06 4.88 -18.18
C SER A 113 -31.38 4.72 -17.42
N VAL A 114 -31.43 5.17 -16.16
CA VAL A 114 -32.67 5.20 -15.35
C VAL A 114 -33.69 6.12 -16.00
N LYS A 115 -33.27 7.30 -16.48
CA LYS A 115 -34.15 8.25 -17.18
C LYS A 115 -34.80 7.63 -18.42
N ASP A 116 -34.01 6.97 -19.27
CA ASP A 116 -34.52 6.33 -20.48
C ASP A 116 -35.50 5.19 -20.15
N GLU A 117 -35.26 4.46 -19.05
CA GLU A 117 -36.15 3.41 -18.55
C GLU A 117 -37.48 3.99 -18.03
N VAL A 118 -37.44 5.08 -17.24
CA VAL A 118 -38.65 5.79 -16.77
C VAL A 118 -39.47 6.30 -17.96
N ILE A 119 -38.83 6.94 -18.95
CA ILE A 119 -39.52 7.41 -20.17
C ILE A 119 -40.18 6.23 -20.90
N THR A 120 -39.49 5.10 -21.01
CA THR A 120 -40.02 3.89 -21.65
C THR A 120 -41.22 3.32 -20.88
N ILE A 121 -41.17 3.33 -19.54
CA ILE A 121 -42.28 2.89 -18.68
C ILE A 121 -43.51 3.79 -18.91
N ILE A 122 -43.32 5.12 -18.93
CA ILE A 122 -44.39 6.08 -19.19
C ILE A 122 -44.99 5.89 -20.58
N GLN A 123 -44.16 5.73 -21.62
CA GLN A 123 -44.63 5.53 -23.00
C GLN A 123 -45.40 4.23 -23.21
N LYS A 124 -45.05 3.18 -22.48
CA LYS A 124 -45.72 1.86 -22.55
C LYS A 124 -46.99 1.79 -21.70
N HIS A 125 -47.27 2.80 -20.89
CA HIS A 125 -48.48 2.80 -20.06
C HIS A 125 -49.73 2.96 -20.95
N GLU A 126 -50.54 1.91 -21.05
CA GLU A 126 -51.75 1.87 -21.89
C GLU A 126 -52.98 2.56 -21.26
N GLY A 127 -52.82 3.19 -20.09
CA GLY A 127 -53.90 3.90 -19.39
C GLY A 127 -54.17 5.30 -19.95
N SER A 128 -55.44 5.73 -19.91
CA SER A 128 -55.89 7.07 -20.33
C SER A 128 -55.39 8.21 -19.43
N THR A 129 -54.89 7.88 -18.25
CA THR A 129 -54.35 8.82 -17.27
C THR A 129 -53.15 8.19 -16.60
N ILE A 130 -52.01 8.86 -16.67
CA ILE A 130 -50.78 8.45 -16.00
C ILE A 130 -50.97 8.68 -14.47
N PRO A 131 -50.73 7.68 -13.61
CA PRO A 131 -50.85 7.84 -12.15
C PRO A 131 -49.95 8.94 -11.58
N GLY A 132 -50.37 9.59 -10.49
CA GLY A 132 -49.56 10.63 -9.86
C GLY A 132 -48.38 10.11 -9.03
N ASP A 133 -48.43 8.84 -8.62
CA ASP A 133 -47.38 8.18 -7.84
C ASP A 133 -46.67 7.14 -8.73
N PHE A 134 -45.33 7.09 -8.64
CA PHE A 134 -44.53 6.12 -9.36
C PHE A 134 -44.82 4.68 -8.91
N ASP A 135 -45.13 4.46 -7.63
CA ASP A 135 -45.46 3.13 -7.09
C ASP A 135 -46.75 2.56 -7.71
N ASP A 136 -47.68 3.42 -8.12
CA ASP A 136 -48.92 3.03 -8.78
C ASP A 136 -48.70 2.52 -10.22
N ILE A 137 -47.55 2.83 -10.84
CA ILE A 137 -47.20 2.36 -12.19
C ILE A 137 -46.45 1.02 -12.15
N ILE A 138 -45.69 0.76 -11.10
CA ILE A 138 -44.84 -0.43 -10.98
C ILE A 138 -45.59 -1.62 -10.38
N THR A 139 -46.84 -1.44 -9.94
CA THR A 139 -47.66 -2.49 -9.30
C THR A 139 -47.90 -3.67 -10.24
N GLY A 140 -46.94 -4.61 -10.26
CA GLY A 140 -47.03 -5.86 -11.00
C GLY A 140 -45.81 -6.21 -11.88
N LYS A 141 -44.61 -6.29 -11.28
CA LYS A 141 -43.40 -6.92 -11.89
C LYS A 141 -42.77 -6.17 -13.07
N SER A 142 -42.38 -4.92 -12.88
CA SER A 142 -41.27 -4.38 -13.68
C SER A 142 -39.96 -4.86 -13.06
N ASP A 143 -39.15 -5.62 -13.79
CA ASP A 143 -37.74 -5.82 -13.43
C ASP A 143 -37.03 -4.49 -13.70
N LEU A 144 -36.96 -3.62 -12.68
CA LEU A 144 -36.16 -2.40 -12.75
C LEU A 144 -34.70 -2.81 -12.95
N SER A 145 -34.02 -2.16 -13.88
CA SER A 145 -32.61 -2.45 -14.15
C SER A 145 -31.72 -2.19 -12.93
N ASN A 146 -32.06 -1.21 -12.10
CA ASN A 146 -31.32 -0.86 -10.87
C ASN A 146 -32.26 -0.66 -9.66
N PRO A 147 -32.74 -1.73 -9.01
CA PRO A 147 -33.73 -1.63 -7.93
C PRO A 147 -33.22 -0.84 -6.71
N ASP A 148 -31.90 -0.86 -6.44
CA ASP A 148 -31.27 -0.14 -5.33
C ASP A 148 -31.32 1.40 -5.50
N LYS A 149 -31.66 1.89 -6.70
CA LYS A 149 -31.76 3.32 -7.03
C LYS A 149 -33.22 3.81 -7.15
N LYS A 150 -34.17 3.17 -6.46
CA LYS A 150 -35.61 3.54 -6.49
C LYS A 150 -35.86 5.05 -6.36
N SER A 151 -35.14 5.72 -5.47
CA SER A 151 -35.23 7.17 -5.26
C SER A 151 -34.95 7.99 -6.54
N TRP A 152 -34.04 7.53 -7.41
CA TRP A 152 -33.78 8.20 -8.68
C TRP A 152 -34.94 8.03 -9.65
N TYR A 153 -35.55 6.84 -9.69
CA TYR A 153 -36.72 6.62 -10.53
C TYR A 153 -37.89 7.52 -10.11
N GLU A 154 -38.15 7.63 -8.81
CA GLU A 154 -39.17 8.53 -8.25
C GLU A 154 -38.88 9.99 -8.60
N LEU A 155 -37.64 10.47 -8.40
CA LEU A 155 -37.23 11.84 -8.74
C LEU A 155 -37.44 12.15 -10.23
N ILE A 156 -37.01 11.26 -11.12
CA ILE A 156 -37.17 11.46 -12.57
C ILE A 156 -38.65 11.44 -12.94
N TYR A 157 -39.40 10.49 -12.37
CA TYR A 157 -40.83 10.35 -12.63
C TYR A 157 -41.60 11.63 -12.26
N ASP A 158 -41.34 12.18 -11.08
CA ASP A 158 -41.97 13.41 -10.61
C ASP A 158 -41.68 14.59 -11.54
N VAL A 159 -40.44 14.76 -11.99
CA VAL A 159 -40.07 15.83 -12.93
C VAL A 159 -40.76 15.63 -14.27
N VAL A 160 -40.79 14.40 -14.81
CA VAL A 160 -41.44 14.13 -16.09
C VAL A 160 -42.95 14.34 -15.98
N TYR A 161 -43.58 13.84 -14.92
CA TYR A 161 -45.03 13.94 -14.67
C TYR A 161 -45.48 15.40 -14.52
N LYS A 162 -44.76 16.21 -13.72
CA LYS A 162 -45.04 17.64 -13.55
C LYS A 162 -44.94 18.43 -14.88
N ASN A 163 -44.18 17.94 -15.85
CA ASN A 163 -43.95 18.59 -17.15
C ASN A 163 -44.75 17.98 -18.31
N LEU A 164 -45.64 17.00 -18.06
CA LEU A 164 -46.56 16.52 -19.07
C LEU A 164 -47.58 17.61 -19.44
N PRO A 165 -47.92 17.79 -20.73
CA PRO A 165 -48.96 18.72 -21.13
C PRO A 165 -50.31 18.26 -20.54
N GLU A 166 -50.86 19.02 -19.59
CA GLU A 166 -52.21 18.77 -19.07
C GLU A 166 -53.20 18.75 -20.24
N GLU A 167 -53.76 17.59 -20.60
CA GLU A 167 -55.05 17.54 -21.27
C GLU A 167 -56.09 18.01 -20.27
N LYS A 168 -56.28 19.34 -20.16
CA LYS A 168 -57.30 19.92 -19.29
C LYS A 168 -58.67 19.40 -19.74
N PRO A 169 -59.38 18.57 -18.95
CA PRO A 169 -60.77 18.30 -19.25
C PRO A 169 -61.49 19.64 -19.19
N ALA A 170 -62.17 20.01 -20.29
CA ALA A 170 -62.96 21.23 -20.36
C ALA A 170 -64.02 21.20 -19.25
N ASN A 171 -63.75 21.92 -18.17
CA ASN A 171 -64.64 21.96 -17.00
C ASN A 171 -65.96 22.60 -17.43
N ARG A 172 -67.04 21.81 -17.50
CA ARG A 172 -68.36 22.26 -17.98
C ARG A 172 -69.06 23.21 -17.00
N PHE A 173 -68.49 23.39 -15.81
CA PHE A 173 -68.90 24.34 -14.79
C PHE A 173 -67.67 25.16 -14.38
N GLY A 174 -67.71 26.48 -14.61
CA GLY A 174 -66.57 27.41 -14.47
C GLY A 174 -66.10 27.67 -13.04
N ILE A 175 -65.83 26.63 -12.26
CA ILE A 175 -65.12 26.72 -10.99
C ILE A 175 -63.61 26.61 -11.31
N PRO A 176 -62.79 27.64 -11.00
CA PRO A 176 -61.36 27.54 -11.16
C PRO A 176 -60.83 26.42 -10.25
N HIS A 177 -60.13 25.45 -10.84
CA HIS A 177 -59.36 24.48 -10.07
C HIS A 177 -58.25 25.25 -9.35
N PHE A 178 -58.36 25.33 -8.03
CA PHE A 178 -57.29 25.86 -7.20
C PHE A 178 -56.25 24.75 -7.04
N THR A 179 -55.21 24.75 -7.87
CA THR A 179 -53.98 24.02 -7.59
C THR A 179 -53.21 24.84 -6.54
N PRO A 180 -53.08 24.35 -5.30
CA PRO A 180 -52.25 25.05 -4.32
C PRO A 180 -50.81 25.10 -4.85
N PRO A 181 -50.07 26.20 -4.63
CA PRO A 181 -48.66 26.25 -4.97
C PRO A 181 -47.92 25.15 -4.21
N SER A 182 -47.28 24.23 -4.94
CA SER A 182 -46.33 23.28 -4.35
C SER A 182 -45.13 24.08 -3.87
N PHE A 183 -44.98 24.19 -2.56
CA PHE A 183 -43.73 24.66 -1.98
C PHE A 183 -42.72 23.52 -2.07
N ASP A 184 -41.79 23.61 -3.02
CA ASP A 184 -40.57 22.80 -3.00
C ASP A 184 -39.73 23.29 -1.81
N PHE A 185 -39.90 22.62 -0.68
CA PHE A 185 -38.94 22.75 0.40
C PHE A 185 -37.66 22.05 -0.08
N PRO A 186 -36.50 22.73 -0.09
CA PRO A 186 -35.25 22.04 -0.31
C PRO A 186 -35.18 20.89 0.71
N ALA A 187 -34.79 19.70 0.27
CA ALA A 187 -34.70 18.54 1.14
C ALA A 187 -33.71 18.84 2.29
N ILE A 188 -34.22 19.33 3.42
CA ILE A 188 -33.41 19.58 4.60
C ILE A 188 -33.08 18.20 5.16
N LYS A 189 -31.89 17.69 4.82
CA LYS A 189 -31.39 16.44 5.39
C LYS A 189 -31.48 16.49 6.91
N PRO A 190 -32.01 15.43 7.57
CA PRO A 190 -32.07 15.39 9.02
C PRO A 190 -30.66 15.58 9.61
N ALA A 191 -30.56 16.29 10.74
CA ALA A 191 -29.26 16.65 11.34
C ALA A 191 -28.32 15.46 11.59
N GLY A 192 -28.86 14.24 11.71
CA GLY A 192 -28.07 13.00 11.82
C GLY A 192 -27.32 12.60 10.54
N GLU A 193 -27.85 12.90 9.35
CA GLU A 193 -27.18 12.58 8.07
C GLU A 193 -25.94 13.44 7.86
N TYR A 194 -26.03 14.75 8.13
CA TYR A 194 -24.86 15.64 8.08
C TYR A 194 -23.74 15.24 9.06
N GLN A 195 -24.10 14.64 10.18
CA GLN A 195 -23.11 14.16 11.15
C GLN A 195 -22.46 12.87 10.64
N ARG A 196 -23.26 11.92 10.14
CA ARG A 196 -22.77 10.67 9.53
C ARG A 196 -21.82 10.94 8.37
N TYR A 197 -22.19 11.84 7.47
CA TYR A 197 -21.34 12.23 6.33
C TYR A 197 -19.99 12.79 6.80
N ARG A 198 -20.01 13.74 7.74
CA ARG A 198 -18.78 14.31 8.32
C ARG A 198 -17.90 13.27 9.00
N ASP A 199 -18.50 12.27 9.63
CA ASP A 199 -17.76 11.19 10.25
C ASP A 199 -17.12 10.26 9.21
N MET A 200 -17.81 9.99 8.08
CA MET A 200 -17.24 9.25 6.94
C MET A 200 -16.07 9.99 6.27
N VAL A 201 -16.20 11.31 6.05
CA VAL A 201 -15.10 12.14 5.52
C VAL A 201 -13.87 12.06 6.42
N LYS A 202 -14.07 12.24 7.74
CA LYS A 202 -12.97 12.14 8.72
C LYS A 202 -12.33 10.76 8.73
N GLU A 203 -13.11 9.69 8.61
CA GLU A 203 -12.59 8.33 8.55
C GLU A 203 -11.71 8.12 7.31
N CYS A 204 -12.16 8.58 6.14
CA CYS A 204 -11.37 8.56 4.90
C CYS A 204 -10.05 9.33 5.03
N ASP A 205 -10.08 10.54 5.61
CA ASP A 205 -8.89 11.35 5.83
C ASP A 205 -7.90 10.67 6.79
N GLN A 206 -8.41 10.09 7.89
CA GLN A 206 -7.60 9.33 8.84
C GLN A 206 -6.93 8.12 8.18
N LEU A 207 -7.67 7.35 7.37
CA LEU A 207 -7.13 6.22 6.62
C LEU A 207 -6.07 6.66 5.62
N ALA A 208 -6.27 7.79 4.93
CA ALA A 208 -5.29 8.34 4.00
C ALA A 208 -3.99 8.76 4.70
N ASP A 209 -4.09 9.42 5.85
CA ASP A 209 -2.93 9.83 6.64
C ASP A 209 -2.18 8.62 7.23
N ASP A 210 -2.90 7.63 7.74
CA ASP A 210 -2.31 6.36 8.20
C ASP A 210 -1.56 5.64 7.08
N LEU A 211 -2.13 5.59 5.87
CA LEU A 211 -1.47 5.01 4.71
C LEU A 211 -0.20 5.75 4.32
N ARG A 212 -0.20 7.09 4.40
CA ARG A 212 1.02 7.89 4.16
C ARG A 212 2.09 7.56 5.21
N ALA A 213 1.71 7.48 6.48
CA ALA A 213 2.63 7.15 7.56
C ALA A 213 3.23 5.75 7.39
N LEU A 214 2.40 4.73 7.11
CA LEU A 214 2.86 3.36 6.89
C LEU A 214 3.76 3.24 5.65
N ARG A 215 3.43 3.92 4.55
CA ARG A 215 4.29 3.94 3.35
C ARG A 215 5.64 4.60 3.61
N ALA A 216 5.68 5.65 4.44
CA ALA A 216 6.92 6.27 4.87
C ALA A 216 7.76 5.31 5.74
N GLN A 217 7.14 4.64 6.72
CA GLN A 217 7.80 3.63 7.56
C GLN A 217 8.33 2.46 6.72
N LYS A 218 7.55 1.95 5.76
CA LYS A 218 7.99 0.92 4.81
C LYS A 218 9.26 1.34 4.07
N LYS A 219 9.28 2.58 3.56
CA LYS A 219 10.44 3.12 2.82
C LYS A 219 11.68 3.19 3.70
N GLU A 220 11.53 3.60 4.96
CA GLU A 220 12.64 3.65 5.91
C GLU A 220 13.17 2.24 6.23
N GLN A 221 12.29 1.30 6.55
CA GLN A 221 12.68 -0.09 6.83
C GLN A 221 13.31 -0.77 5.61
N GLN A 222 12.82 -0.49 4.41
CA GLN A 222 13.42 -0.99 3.17
C GLN A 222 14.83 -0.44 2.97
N LYS A 223 15.03 0.86 3.21
CA LYS A 223 16.36 1.48 3.16
C LYS A 223 17.33 0.80 4.14
N ILE A 224 16.88 0.58 5.38
CA ILE A 224 17.67 -0.16 6.37
C ILE A 224 18.00 -1.56 5.84
N LEU A 225 17.02 -2.31 5.33
CA LEU A 225 17.25 -3.65 4.79
C LEU A 225 18.26 -3.67 3.63
N ASP A 226 18.17 -2.70 2.71
CA ASP A 226 19.09 -2.57 1.57
C ASP A 226 20.53 -2.29 2.03
N ASP A 227 20.69 -1.46 3.08
CA ASP A 227 21.98 -1.20 3.72
C ASP A 227 22.54 -2.46 4.42
N TYR A 228 21.69 -3.31 5.00
CA TYR A 228 22.06 -4.62 5.56
C TYR A 228 22.37 -5.69 4.50
N GLY A 229 21.82 -5.52 3.28
CA GLY A 229 21.88 -6.50 2.18
C GLY A 229 23.28 -6.81 1.66
N THR A 230 24.30 -6.06 2.10
CA THR A 230 25.68 -6.27 1.69
C THR A 230 26.60 -6.28 2.91
N PRO A 231 26.91 -7.46 3.50
CA PRO A 231 27.92 -7.58 4.56
C PRO A 231 29.32 -7.35 3.98
N HIS A 232 29.59 -6.11 3.57
CA HIS A 232 30.85 -5.69 2.97
C HIS A 232 31.96 -5.79 4.01
N GLY A 233 32.75 -6.85 3.95
CA GLY A 233 33.88 -7.12 4.85
C GLY A 233 33.87 -8.54 5.42
N MET A 234 32.70 -9.16 5.56
CA MET A 234 32.58 -10.50 6.15
C MET A 234 33.25 -11.59 5.29
N TRP A 235 33.10 -11.50 3.96
CA TRP A 235 33.81 -12.34 3.00
C TRP A 235 35.33 -12.15 3.04
N GLY A 236 35.79 -10.92 3.31
CA GLY A 236 37.21 -10.65 3.52
C GLY A 236 37.74 -11.35 4.77
N GLY A 237 37.01 -11.30 5.87
CA GLY A 237 37.38 -12.00 7.11
C GLY A 237 37.40 -13.51 6.95
N LEU A 238 36.44 -14.08 6.24
CA LEU A 238 36.43 -15.51 5.91
C LEU A 238 37.66 -15.91 5.07
N GLY A 239 38.01 -15.11 4.06
CA GLY A 239 39.19 -15.35 3.24
C GLY A 239 40.51 -15.30 4.03
N VAL A 240 40.65 -14.33 4.93
CA VAL A 240 41.81 -14.21 5.84
C VAL A 240 41.91 -15.43 6.75
N LEU A 241 40.77 -15.91 7.26
CA LEU A 241 40.73 -17.06 8.16
C LEU A 241 41.09 -18.37 7.42
N ILE A 242 40.59 -18.55 6.19
CA ILE A 242 40.98 -19.68 5.33
C ILE A 242 42.48 -19.63 5.05
N TYR A 243 43.03 -18.46 4.73
CA TYR A 243 44.47 -18.29 4.51
C TYR A 243 45.29 -18.68 5.74
N ALA A 244 44.93 -18.22 6.93
CA ALA A 244 45.59 -18.59 8.18
C ALA A 244 45.50 -20.11 8.46
N CYS A 245 44.35 -20.73 8.23
CA CYS A 245 44.22 -22.19 8.34
C CYS A 245 45.17 -22.93 7.39
N VAL A 246 45.32 -22.46 6.15
CA VAL A 246 46.20 -23.11 5.17
C VAL A 246 47.67 -22.92 5.56
N VAL A 247 48.06 -21.69 5.89
CA VAL A 247 49.47 -21.31 6.08
C VAL A 247 50.02 -21.68 7.45
N GLY A 248 49.27 -21.50 8.53
CA GLY A 248 49.73 -21.79 9.89
C GLY A 248 49.32 -23.16 10.44
N ILE A 249 48.39 -23.87 9.81
CA ILE A 249 47.94 -25.21 10.27
C ILE A 249 48.19 -26.28 9.20
N ALA A 250 47.53 -26.19 8.05
CA ALA A 250 47.54 -27.26 7.06
C ALA A 250 48.95 -27.51 6.50
N TYR A 251 49.64 -26.45 6.08
CA TYR A 251 50.98 -26.57 5.51
C TYR A 251 52.02 -27.09 6.53
N PRO A 252 52.18 -26.51 7.74
CA PRO A 252 53.12 -27.02 8.73
C PRO A 252 52.79 -28.45 9.19
N SER A 253 51.51 -28.83 9.20
CA SER A 253 51.09 -30.21 9.54
C SER A 253 51.62 -31.26 8.56
N THR A 254 51.76 -30.94 7.26
CA THR A 254 52.34 -31.87 6.27
C THR A 254 53.82 -32.17 6.50
N LEU A 255 54.51 -31.34 7.29
CA LEU A 255 55.92 -31.53 7.63
C LEU A 255 56.11 -32.41 8.87
N LEU A 256 55.04 -32.85 9.55
CA LEU A 256 55.11 -33.72 10.72
C LEU A 256 54.88 -35.20 10.35
N PRO A 257 55.69 -36.14 10.87
CA PRO A 257 56.88 -35.93 11.70
C PRO A 257 58.07 -35.44 10.84
N TYR A 258 58.82 -34.46 11.35
CA TYR A 258 59.89 -33.83 10.58
C TYR A 258 61.14 -34.74 10.52
N PRO A 259 61.56 -35.21 9.33
CA PRO A 259 62.70 -36.11 9.18
C PRO A 259 64.03 -35.35 9.28
N ALA A 260 64.95 -35.82 10.12
CA ALA A 260 66.22 -35.14 10.43
C ALA A 260 67.23 -35.08 9.26
N ASP A 261 67.07 -35.91 8.22
CA ASP A 261 68.09 -36.09 7.17
C ASP A 261 67.64 -35.64 5.75
N TYR A 262 66.42 -35.09 5.60
CA TYR A 262 65.83 -34.82 4.27
C TYR A 262 65.80 -33.33 3.88
N TYR A 263 65.77 -32.41 4.85
CA TYR A 263 65.58 -30.98 4.63
C TYR A 263 66.67 -30.15 5.32
N ASP A 264 66.92 -28.93 4.81
CA ASP A 264 67.75 -27.95 5.52
C ASP A 264 66.94 -27.32 6.66
N ASP A 265 67.35 -27.64 7.89
CA ASP A 265 66.72 -27.16 9.13
C ASP A 265 66.69 -25.65 9.26
N VAL A 266 67.72 -24.96 8.75
CA VAL A 266 67.84 -23.50 8.87
C VAL A 266 66.90 -22.83 7.89
N GLU A 267 66.87 -23.30 6.64
CA GLU A 267 65.98 -22.78 5.61
C GLU A 267 64.50 -23.03 5.96
N THR A 268 64.16 -24.25 6.34
CA THR A 268 62.79 -24.64 6.71
C THR A 268 62.28 -23.84 7.92
N LYS A 269 63.14 -23.62 8.92
CA LYS A 269 62.82 -22.80 10.08
C LYS A 269 62.45 -21.37 9.69
N TRP A 270 63.29 -20.70 8.90
CA TRP A 270 63.04 -19.32 8.49
C TRP A 270 61.81 -19.21 7.60
N PHE A 271 61.60 -20.18 6.70
CA PHE A 271 60.42 -20.25 5.87
C PHE A 271 59.13 -20.35 6.68
N LEU A 272 59.07 -21.27 7.66
CA LEU A 272 57.92 -21.43 8.55
C LEU A 272 57.65 -20.19 9.40
N LEU A 273 58.70 -19.53 9.89
CA LEU A 273 58.55 -18.28 10.64
C LEU A 273 58.01 -17.16 9.74
N ILE A 274 58.49 -17.02 8.50
CA ILE A 274 57.97 -16.04 7.55
C ILE A 274 56.49 -16.30 7.26
N LEU A 275 56.10 -17.56 7.04
CA LEU A 275 54.71 -17.95 6.84
C LEU A 275 53.85 -17.58 8.06
N PHE A 276 54.29 -17.92 9.28
CA PHE A 276 53.58 -17.56 10.51
C PHE A 276 53.45 -16.04 10.71
N PHE A 277 54.50 -15.26 10.48
CA PHE A 277 54.40 -13.80 10.58
C PHE A 277 53.55 -13.20 9.46
N SER A 278 53.53 -13.81 8.28
CA SER A 278 52.72 -13.35 7.16
C SER A 278 51.22 -13.45 7.45
N GLU A 279 50.74 -14.56 8.04
CA GLU A 279 49.34 -14.67 8.47
C GLU A 279 48.97 -13.66 9.57
N LEU A 280 49.86 -13.42 10.54
CA LEU A 280 49.64 -12.41 11.58
C LEU A 280 49.50 -11.02 10.95
N ILE A 281 50.37 -10.65 10.02
CA ILE A 281 50.32 -9.36 9.34
C ILE A 281 48.99 -9.22 8.58
N VAL A 282 48.63 -10.22 7.76
CA VAL A 282 47.37 -10.19 6.98
C VAL A 282 46.17 -10.02 7.90
N LEU A 283 46.18 -10.71 9.05
CA LEU A 283 45.11 -10.67 10.02
C LEU A 283 45.00 -9.32 10.74
N PHE A 284 46.13 -8.76 11.20
CA PHE A 284 46.14 -7.44 11.82
C PHE A 284 45.77 -6.33 10.83
N VAL A 285 46.24 -6.40 9.59
CA VAL A 285 45.86 -5.47 8.53
C VAL A 285 44.35 -5.54 8.27
N TYR A 286 43.79 -6.75 8.19
CA TYR A 286 42.35 -6.93 8.03
C TYR A 286 41.56 -6.35 9.22
N LEU A 287 41.98 -6.63 10.45
CA LEU A 287 41.33 -6.08 11.65
C LEU A 287 41.42 -4.56 11.70
N ALA A 288 42.57 -3.98 11.40
CA ALA A 288 42.76 -2.53 11.35
C ALA A 288 41.88 -1.88 10.28
N PHE A 289 41.81 -2.47 9.09
CA PHE A 289 40.93 -1.99 8.01
C PHE A 289 39.45 -2.10 8.38
N SER A 290 39.05 -3.22 8.99
CA SER A 290 37.68 -3.45 9.47
C SER A 290 37.27 -2.43 10.53
N LEU A 291 38.14 -2.18 11.51
CA LEU A 291 37.94 -1.18 12.57
C LEU A 291 37.86 0.26 12.02
N TYR A 292 38.78 0.62 11.10
CA TYR A 292 38.78 1.92 10.47
C TYR A 292 37.50 2.17 9.68
N ARG A 293 37.03 1.18 8.92
CA ARG A 293 35.80 1.28 8.15
C ARG A 293 34.56 1.43 9.03
N LEU A 294 34.50 0.71 10.14
CA LEU A 294 33.40 0.83 11.11
C LEU A 294 33.35 2.22 11.74
N THR A 295 34.50 2.85 11.98
CA THR A 295 34.57 4.20 12.55
C THR A 295 34.37 5.31 11.52
N SER A 296 34.70 5.11 10.24
CA SER A 296 34.48 6.11 9.19
C SER A 296 33.02 6.18 8.73
N ASN A 297 32.28 5.07 8.77
CA ASN A 297 30.88 5.01 8.32
C ASN A 297 29.85 5.54 9.35
N GLN A 298 30.30 6.05 10.50
CA GLN A 298 29.44 6.68 11.52
C GLN A 298 29.40 8.22 11.42
N LYS A 299 30.02 8.82 10.40
CA LYS A 299 29.90 10.26 10.06
C LYS A 299 29.09 10.44 8.79
#